data_AF-A0A7W1CDU0-F1
#
_entry.id   AF-A0A7W1CDU0-F1
#
_cell.length_a   1.000
_cell.length_b   1.000
_cell.length_c   1.000
_cell.angle_alpha   90.00
_cell.angle_beta   90.00
_cell.angle_gamma   90.00
#
_symmetry.space_group_name_H-M   'P 1'
#
loop_
_entity.id
_entity.type
_entity.pdbx_description
1 polymer ?
#
loop_
_entity_poly.entity_id
_entity_poly.type
_entity_poly.pdbx_seq_one_letter_code
_entity_poly.pdbx_strand_id
1 'polypeptide(L)'
;MVIKKTNEIKSSEITDEKTYLNRRNFIRAGLLAGTTLATAGVYRFINPPPPKAVVTAEIQNIIKPTDFRTEEKLNTFEEITNYNNYYEFSTSKTAVARQAEDFITRPWTVEVGGLVQNPKTFDIEDLLKFDQEERIYRFRCVEGWSMVIPWIGFSLKKILDSVEPLGAAKYVAFETLYDSKQMQSSFSAGIALP
;
A
#
# COMPACT_ATOMS: atom_id res chain seq x y z
N MET A 1 -6.43 38.16 71.61
CA MET A 1 -7.37 38.79 70.67
C MET A 1 -7.63 37.80 69.54
N VAL A 2 -8.73 37.06 69.60
CA VAL A 2 -9.10 36.07 68.58
C VAL A 2 -10.02 36.77 67.59
N ILE A 3 -9.55 37.00 66.37
CA ILE A 3 -10.38 37.54 65.30
C ILE A 3 -11.33 36.41 64.88
N LYS A 4 -12.59 36.48 65.33
CA LYS A 4 -13.65 35.58 64.86
C LYS A 4 -13.96 35.96 63.41
N LYS A 5 -13.66 35.07 62.46
CA LYS A 5 -14.18 35.18 61.09
C LYS A 5 -15.70 35.06 61.14
N THR A 6 -16.40 36.19 61.07
CA THR A 6 -17.85 36.25 60.98
C THR A 6 -18.25 36.28 59.51
N ASN A 7 -19.02 35.28 59.07
CA ASN A 7 -19.60 35.10 57.73
C ASN A 7 -18.75 34.32 56.70
N GLU A 8 -18.34 33.10 57.02
CA GLU A 8 -18.02 32.12 55.97
C GLU A 8 -19.31 31.41 55.54
N ILE A 9 -19.83 31.79 54.37
CA ILE A 9 -20.96 31.10 53.72
C ILE A 9 -20.54 29.64 53.47
N LYS A 10 -21.38 28.67 53.84
CA LYS A 10 -21.04 27.26 53.62
C LYS A 10 -21.06 26.97 52.13
N SER A 11 -20.10 26.20 51.64
CA SER A 11 -20.04 25.85 50.21
C SER A 11 -21.31 25.16 49.69
N SER A 12 -22.02 24.42 50.56
CA SER A 12 -23.32 23.80 50.27
C SER A 12 -24.46 24.80 50.06
N GLU A 13 -24.34 26.02 50.60
CA GLU A 13 -25.30 27.12 50.40
C GLU A 13 -25.03 27.88 49.09
N ILE A 14 -23.82 27.76 48.55
CA ILE A 14 -23.42 28.35 47.27
C ILE A 14 -23.72 27.39 46.11
N THR A 15 -23.51 26.09 46.31
CA THR A 15 -23.81 25.03 45.33
C THR A 15 -24.35 23.82 46.07
N ASP A 16 -25.55 23.39 45.71
CA ASP A 16 -26.14 22.20 46.32
C ASP A 16 -25.32 20.95 46.00
N GLU A 17 -25.35 19.99 46.93
CA GLU A 17 -24.55 18.76 46.85
C GLU A 17 -24.80 17.99 45.55
N LYS A 18 -26.05 17.92 45.09
CA LYS A 18 -26.42 17.21 43.87
C LYS A 18 -25.78 17.86 42.65
N THR A 19 -25.81 19.19 42.55
CA THR A 19 -25.13 19.93 41.47
C THR A 19 -23.61 19.73 41.52
N TYR A 20 -23.00 19.77 42.71
CA TYR A 20 -21.57 19.51 42.86
C TYR A 20 -21.19 18.09 42.40
N LEU A 21 -21.92 17.06 42.85
CA LEU A 21 -21.70 15.67 42.47
C LEU A 21 -21.92 15.44 40.97
N ASN A 22 -22.97 16.03 40.38
CA ASN A 22 -23.24 15.93 38.95
C ASN A 22 -22.12 16.54 38.11
N ARG A 23 -21.58 17.70 38.48
CA ARG A 23 -20.41 18.30 37.81
C ARG A 23 -19.19 17.40 37.89
N ARG A 24 -18.94 16.79 39.06
CA ARG A 24 -17.81 15.87 39.24
C ARG A 24 -17.98 14.60 38.41
N ASN A 25 -19.20 14.07 38.34
CA ASN A 25 -19.53 12.91 37.51
C ASN A 25 -19.38 13.24 36.02
N PHE A 26 -19.84 14.41 35.57
CA PHE A 26 -19.63 14.87 34.19
C PHE A 26 -18.15 15.00 33.84
N ILE A 27 -17.33 15.63 34.70
CA ILE A 27 -15.88 15.75 34.47
C ILE A 27 -15.21 14.37 34.44
N ARG A 28 -15.57 13.47 35.37
CA ARG A 28 -15.04 12.10 35.41
C ARG A 28 -15.42 11.33 34.14
N ALA A 29 -16.67 11.40 33.72
CA ALA A 29 -17.15 10.77 32.49
C ALA A 29 -16.44 11.35 31.26
N GLY A 30 -16.26 12.68 31.19
CA GLY A 30 -15.53 13.34 30.11
C GLY A 30 -14.05 12.93 30.07
N LEU A 31 -13.38 12.86 31.22
CA LEU A 31 -11.99 12.40 31.31
C LEU A 31 -11.84 10.93 30.89
N LEU A 32 -12.75 10.06 31.34
CA LEU A 32 -12.76 8.65 30.96
C LEU A 32 -13.01 8.49 29.46
N ALA A 33 -14.01 9.18 28.90
CA ALA A 33 -14.31 9.13 27.48
C ALA A 33 -13.15 9.67 26.64
N GLY A 34 -12.59 10.82 27.01
CA GLY A 34 -11.46 11.42 26.33
C GLY A 34 -10.21 10.53 26.35
N THR A 35 -9.88 9.96 27.50
CA THR A 35 -8.73 9.05 27.64
C THR A 35 -8.93 7.77 26.84
N THR A 36 -10.15 7.22 26.84
CA THR A 36 -10.48 6.02 26.07
C THR A 36 -10.34 6.26 24.57
N LEU A 37 -10.90 7.37 24.06
CA LEU A 37 -10.78 7.74 22.65
C LEU A 37 -9.33 8.01 22.24
N ALA A 38 -8.58 8.75 23.05
CA ALA A 38 -7.16 9.03 22.78
C ALA A 38 -6.34 7.74 22.75
N THR A 39 -6.52 6.84 23.74
CA THR A 39 -5.81 5.57 23.81
C THR A 39 -6.16 4.67 22.63
N ALA A 40 -7.44 4.58 22.27
CA ALA A 40 -7.89 3.82 21.10
C ALA A 40 -7.31 4.40 19.79
N GLY A 41 -7.27 5.72 19.65
CA GLY A 41 -6.66 6.40 18.50
C GLY A 41 -5.16 6.11 18.38
N VAL A 42 -4.41 6.25 19.48
CA VAL A 42 -2.98 5.91 19.53
C VAL A 42 -2.76 4.43 19.20
N TYR A 43 -3.53 3.53 19.82
CA TYR A 43 -3.46 2.09 19.54
C TYR A 43 -3.67 1.79 18.06
N ARG A 44 -4.69 2.39 17.43
CA ARG A 44 -5.01 2.17 16.02
C ARG A 44 -3.96 2.76 15.06
N PHE A 45 -3.27 3.81 15.48
CA PHE A 45 -2.16 4.42 14.73
C PHE A 45 -0.91 3.53 14.75
N ILE A 46 -0.57 2.96 15.91
CA ILE A 46 0.61 2.08 16.05
C ILE A 46 0.33 0.64 15.59
N ASN A 47 -0.92 0.17 15.68
CA ASN A 47 -1.35 -1.16 15.27
C ASN A 47 -2.45 -1.07 14.20
N PRO A 48 -2.10 -0.83 12.93
CA PRO A 48 -3.07 -0.94 11.86
C PRO A 48 -3.59 -2.38 11.73
N PRO A 49 -4.88 -2.58 11.38
CA PRO A 49 -5.45 -3.87 11.10
C PRO A 49 -4.71 -4.47 9.92
N PRO A 50 -4.62 -5.81 9.89
CA PRO A 50 -4.04 -6.47 8.75
C PRO A 50 -4.82 -6.07 7.48
N PRO A 51 -4.10 -5.88 6.37
CA PRO A 51 -4.72 -5.66 5.07
C PRO A 51 -5.63 -6.84 4.73
N LYS A 52 -6.75 -6.55 4.05
CA LYS A 52 -7.68 -7.60 3.63
C LYS A 52 -7.00 -8.46 2.57
N ALA A 53 -7.13 -9.77 2.69
CA ALA A 53 -6.72 -10.67 1.63
C ALA A 53 -7.59 -10.41 0.39
N VAL A 54 -6.96 -9.96 -0.70
CA VAL A 54 -7.63 -9.78 -1.99
C VAL A 54 -7.53 -11.09 -2.76
N VAL A 55 -8.67 -11.70 -3.06
CA VAL A 55 -8.73 -12.87 -3.95
C VAL A 55 -8.72 -12.34 -5.37
N THR A 56 -7.61 -12.55 -6.08
CA THR A 56 -7.52 -12.27 -7.52
C THR A 56 -7.92 -13.50 -8.32
N ALA A 57 -8.29 -13.30 -9.59
CA ALA A 57 -8.54 -14.42 -10.50
C ALA A 57 -7.24 -15.24 -10.65
N GLU A 58 -7.34 -16.56 -10.51
CA GLU A 58 -6.20 -17.45 -10.71
C GLU A 58 -5.76 -17.45 -12.18
N ILE A 59 -4.45 -17.33 -12.39
CA ILE A 59 -3.84 -17.50 -13.70
C ILE A 59 -3.80 -19.00 -13.99
N GLN A 60 -4.47 -19.42 -15.06
CA GLN A 60 -4.55 -20.84 -15.44
C GLN A 60 -3.32 -21.28 -16.24
N ASN A 61 -3.07 -22.60 -16.29
CA ASN A 61 -2.05 -23.23 -17.15
C ASN A 61 -0.62 -22.72 -16.93
N ILE A 62 -0.23 -22.47 -15.68
CA ILE A 62 1.11 -21.99 -15.32
C ILE A 62 2.15 -23.08 -15.58
N ILE A 63 3.09 -22.80 -16.48
CA ILE A 63 4.28 -23.61 -16.71
C ILE A 63 5.25 -23.41 -15.55
N LYS A 64 5.88 -24.48 -15.05
CA LYS A 64 6.87 -24.41 -13.96
C LYS A 64 8.23 -24.91 -14.43
N PRO A 65 9.03 -24.08 -15.11
CA PRO A 65 10.36 -24.49 -15.56
C PRO A 65 11.25 -24.87 -14.39
N THR A 66 12.16 -25.84 -14.61
CA THR A 66 13.14 -26.25 -13.60
C THR A 66 14.22 -25.20 -13.36
N ASP A 67 14.57 -24.44 -14.41
CA ASP A 67 15.75 -23.58 -14.42
C ASP A 67 15.56 -22.25 -13.66
N PHE A 68 14.31 -21.90 -13.35
CA PHE A 68 13.95 -20.65 -12.65
C PHE A 68 13.42 -20.92 -11.24
N ARG A 69 14.16 -21.71 -10.46
CA ARG A 69 13.82 -22.08 -9.09
C ARG A 69 15.00 -21.88 -8.14
N THR A 70 14.68 -21.79 -6.85
CA THR A 70 15.64 -21.76 -5.74
C THR A 70 15.14 -22.64 -4.60
N GLU A 71 16.05 -23.15 -3.79
CA GLU A 71 15.76 -23.91 -2.56
C GLU A 71 15.58 -23.00 -1.34
N GLU A 72 15.82 -21.70 -1.49
CA GLU A 72 15.61 -20.72 -0.42
C GLU A 72 14.13 -20.66 0.01
N LYS A 73 13.92 -20.39 1.30
CA LYS A 73 12.57 -20.28 1.87
C LYS A 73 11.81 -19.14 1.19
N LEU A 74 10.61 -19.46 0.68
CA LEU A 74 9.70 -18.47 0.12
C LEU A 74 9.18 -17.52 1.18
N ASN A 75 9.02 -16.25 0.81
CA ASN A 75 8.24 -15.30 1.59
C ASN A 75 6.75 -15.65 1.53
N THR A 76 6.00 -15.27 2.58
CA THR A 76 4.55 -15.46 2.58
C THR A 76 3.89 -14.46 1.62
N PHE A 77 2.71 -14.79 1.11
CA PHE A 77 1.94 -13.86 0.27
C PHE A 77 1.65 -12.53 0.98
N GLU A 78 1.41 -12.59 2.29
CA GLU A 78 1.20 -11.40 3.12
C GLU A 78 2.45 -10.52 3.19
N GLU A 79 3.65 -11.09 3.37
CA GLU A 79 4.90 -10.33 3.35
C GLU A 79 5.11 -9.65 1.99
N ILE A 80 4.88 -10.39 0.90
CA ILE A 80 5.09 -9.94 -0.48
C ILE A 80 4.14 -8.78 -0.83
N THR A 81 2.89 -8.84 -0.38
CA THR A 81 1.85 -7.87 -0.78
C THR A 81 1.69 -6.68 0.15
N ASN A 82 2.40 -6.65 1.30
CA ASN A 82 2.21 -5.62 2.32
C ASN A 82 3.49 -4.94 2.81
N TYR A 83 4.65 -5.28 2.23
CA TYR A 83 5.89 -4.55 2.44
C TYR A 83 6.47 -4.13 1.08
N ASN A 84 6.04 -2.97 0.59
CA ASN A 84 6.26 -2.56 -0.80
C ASN A 84 6.84 -1.15 -0.92
N ASN A 85 7.56 -0.91 -2.01
CA ASN A 85 7.90 0.43 -2.48
C ASN A 85 7.04 0.75 -3.69
N TYR A 86 6.10 1.68 -3.51
CA TYR A 86 5.27 2.20 -4.60
C TYR A 86 4.89 3.65 -4.25
N TYR A 87 5.76 4.58 -4.64
CA TYR A 87 5.77 5.95 -4.10
C TYR A 87 4.58 6.79 -4.58
N GLU A 88 4.03 6.43 -5.74
CA GLU A 88 2.78 6.94 -6.29
C GLU A 88 1.61 6.78 -5.32
N PHE A 89 1.67 5.79 -4.42
CA PHE A 89 0.70 5.58 -3.36
C PHE A 89 1.25 5.98 -1.99
N SER A 90 2.46 5.56 -1.59
CA SER A 90 3.04 5.95 -0.30
C SER A 90 4.55 5.69 -0.23
N THR A 91 5.25 6.49 0.58
CA THR A 91 6.64 6.22 0.99
C THR A 91 6.74 5.25 2.18
N SER A 92 5.63 4.99 2.88
CA SER A 92 5.58 4.01 3.97
C SER A 92 5.38 2.60 3.41
N LYS A 93 6.32 1.70 3.74
CA LYS A 93 6.36 0.30 3.26
C LYS A 93 5.06 -0.47 3.50
N THR A 94 4.40 -0.20 4.62
CA THR A 94 3.19 -0.89 5.08
C THR A 94 1.90 -0.14 4.74
N ALA A 95 2.00 1.09 4.22
CA ALA A 95 0.82 1.86 3.84
C ALA A 95 0.41 1.65 2.38
N VAL A 96 1.34 1.20 1.51
CA VAL A 96 1.11 1.01 0.07
C VAL A 96 -0.10 0.13 -0.20
N ALA A 97 -0.18 -1.06 0.41
CA ALA A 97 -1.25 -2.03 0.15
C ALA A 97 -2.65 -1.45 0.39
N ARG A 98 -2.85 -0.75 1.51
CA ARG A 98 -4.11 -0.06 1.81
C ARG A 98 -4.37 1.11 0.86
N GLN A 99 -3.33 1.84 0.48
CA GLN A 99 -3.46 3.03 -0.36
C GLN A 99 -3.74 2.69 -1.83
N ALA A 100 -3.35 1.49 -2.28
CA ALA A 100 -3.59 0.99 -3.63
C ALA A 100 -4.81 0.06 -3.74
N GLU A 101 -5.60 -0.12 -2.66
CA GLU A 101 -6.74 -1.07 -2.60
C GLU A 101 -7.75 -0.84 -3.73
N ASP A 102 -8.02 0.43 -4.06
CA ASP A 102 -9.00 0.83 -5.08
C ASP A 102 -8.36 1.19 -6.43
N PHE A 103 -7.12 0.76 -6.70
CA PHE A 103 -6.44 1.08 -7.95
C PHE A 103 -7.09 0.35 -9.14
N ILE A 104 -7.52 1.11 -10.14
CA ILE A 104 -8.23 0.56 -11.31
C ILE A 104 -7.20 0.01 -12.30
N THR A 105 -7.02 -1.31 -12.28
CA THR A 105 -6.09 -2.01 -13.18
C THR A 105 -6.80 -2.67 -14.38
N ARG A 106 -8.10 -2.44 -14.57
CA ARG A 106 -8.89 -2.99 -15.68
C ARG A 106 -9.96 -1.99 -16.15
N PRO A 107 -10.07 -1.71 -17.46
CA PRO A 107 -9.19 -2.17 -18.55
C PRO A 107 -7.76 -1.61 -18.41
N TRP A 108 -6.78 -2.26 -19.03
CA TRP A 108 -5.39 -1.82 -19.03
C TRP A 108 -4.76 -2.03 -20.39
N THR A 109 -3.91 -1.09 -20.79
CA THR A 109 -3.22 -1.10 -22.08
C THR A 109 -1.73 -0.88 -21.89
N VAL A 110 -0.93 -1.63 -22.64
CA VAL A 110 0.53 -1.47 -22.72
C VAL A 110 0.88 -1.15 -24.17
N GLU A 111 1.43 0.04 -24.39
CA GLU A 111 1.87 0.49 -25.71
C GLU A 111 3.36 0.19 -25.90
N VAL A 112 3.71 -0.35 -27.07
CA VAL A 112 5.09 -0.63 -27.45
C VAL A 112 5.38 0.08 -28.77
N GLY A 113 6.27 1.05 -28.73
CA GLY A 113 6.64 1.90 -29.87
C GLY A 113 8.14 2.22 -29.92
N GLY A 114 8.48 3.33 -30.57
CA GLY A 114 9.86 3.76 -30.76
C GLY A 114 10.53 3.08 -31.97
N LEU A 115 11.75 2.57 -31.78
CA LEU A 115 12.57 1.97 -32.85
C LEU A 115 12.20 0.50 -33.11
N VAL A 116 10.97 0.27 -33.56
CA VAL A 116 10.41 -1.06 -33.85
C VAL A 116 9.74 -1.06 -35.23
N GLN A 117 9.69 -2.20 -35.91
CA GLN A 117 9.03 -2.29 -37.22
C GLN A 117 7.50 -2.32 -37.09
N ASN A 118 6.99 -3.01 -36.07
CA ASN A 118 5.56 -3.23 -35.86
C ASN A 118 5.14 -2.68 -34.49
N PRO A 119 4.98 -1.36 -34.31
CA PRO A 119 4.42 -0.79 -33.08
C PRO A 119 3.07 -1.42 -32.76
N LYS A 120 2.84 -1.73 -31.49
CA LYS A 120 1.65 -2.47 -31.06
C LYS A 120 1.19 -2.06 -29.67
N THR A 121 -0.13 -1.97 -29.51
CA THR A 121 -0.78 -1.82 -28.20
C THR A 121 -1.39 -3.17 -27.81
N PHE A 122 -1.13 -3.60 -26.59
CA PHE A 122 -1.69 -4.82 -25.99
C PHE A 122 -2.70 -4.42 -24.93
N ASP A 123 -3.88 -5.02 -24.94
CA ASP A 123 -4.74 -5.00 -23.76
C ASP A 123 -4.28 -6.06 -22.74
N ILE A 124 -4.81 -6.01 -21.51
CA ILE A 124 -4.48 -6.98 -20.47
C ILE A 124 -4.81 -8.43 -20.88
N GLU A 125 -5.84 -8.64 -21.69
CA GLU A 125 -6.25 -9.98 -22.13
C GLU A 125 -5.26 -10.57 -23.13
N ASP A 126 -4.68 -9.74 -24.01
CA ASP A 126 -3.62 -10.13 -24.93
C ASP A 126 -2.36 -10.55 -24.19
N LEU A 127 -2.01 -9.86 -23.10
CA LEU A 127 -0.86 -10.21 -22.27
C LEU A 127 -1.09 -11.54 -21.52
N LEU A 128 -2.31 -11.82 -21.10
CA LEU A 128 -2.67 -13.06 -20.42
C LEU A 128 -2.71 -14.28 -21.35
N LYS A 129 -2.80 -14.09 -22.67
CA LYS A 129 -2.75 -15.18 -23.67
C LYS A 129 -1.35 -15.77 -23.88
N PHE A 130 -0.28 -15.07 -23.52
CA PHE A 130 1.05 -15.66 -23.57
C PHE A 130 1.17 -16.83 -22.60
N ASP A 131 1.98 -17.84 -22.92
CA ASP A 131 2.21 -18.93 -21.96
C ASP A 131 2.85 -18.36 -20.69
N GLN A 132 2.13 -18.52 -19.59
CA GLN A 132 2.49 -18.01 -18.28
C GLN A 132 3.42 -19.02 -17.60
N GLU A 133 4.48 -18.52 -16.99
CA GLU A 133 5.51 -19.29 -16.31
C GLU A 133 5.69 -18.80 -14.87
N GLU A 134 5.84 -19.74 -13.94
CA GLU A 134 6.28 -19.48 -12.57
C GLU A 134 7.80 -19.38 -12.54
N ARG A 135 8.33 -18.25 -12.10
CA ARG A 135 9.75 -18.05 -11.86
C ARG A 135 10.00 -17.60 -10.43
N ILE A 136 10.69 -18.42 -9.66
CA ILE A 136 11.00 -18.13 -8.26
C ILE A 136 12.32 -17.35 -8.20
N TYR A 137 12.21 -16.05 -7.98
CA TYR A 137 13.34 -15.14 -7.99
C TYR A 137 13.58 -14.47 -6.64
N ARG A 138 14.84 -14.11 -6.42
CA ARG A 138 15.28 -13.25 -5.33
C ARG A 138 15.10 -11.80 -5.74
N PHE A 139 14.14 -11.12 -5.13
CA PHE A 139 13.96 -9.69 -5.26
C PHE A 139 14.86 -8.98 -4.24
N ARG A 140 15.80 -8.15 -4.69
CA ARG A 140 16.72 -7.40 -3.83
C ARG A 140 16.47 -5.91 -3.99
N CYS A 141 16.02 -5.26 -2.91
CA CYS A 141 15.90 -3.81 -2.90
C CYS A 141 17.24 -3.16 -2.57
N VAL A 142 17.49 -1.98 -3.15
CA VAL A 142 18.66 -1.14 -2.86
C VAL A 142 18.74 -0.70 -1.39
N GLU A 143 17.59 -0.62 -0.71
CA GLU A 143 17.48 -0.22 0.71
C GLU A 143 17.95 -1.30 1.69
N GLY A 144 18.45 -2.44 1.21
CA GLY A 144 19.09 -3.44 2.06
C GLY A 144 18.21 -4.61 2.49
N TRP A 145 16.98 -4.71 2.00
CA TRP A 145 16.07 -5.86 2.24
C TRP A 145 15.85 -6.70 0.97
N SER A 146 15.36 -7.93 1.13
CA SER A 146 15.11 -8.85 0.02
C SER A 146 13.96 -9.81 0.31
N MET A 147 13.40 -10.41 -0.75
CA MET A 147 12.38 -11.44 -0.69
C MET A 147 12.65 -12.54 -1.74
N VAL A 148 12.14 -13.74 -1.50
CA VAL A 148 12.04 -14.83 -2.49
C VAL A 148 10.60 -14.94 -2.94
N ILE A 149 10.33 -14.59 -4.19
CA ILE A 149 8.98 -14.37 -4.73
C ILE A 149 8.74 -15.32 -5.92
N PRO A 150 7.67 -16.15 -5.89
CA PRO A 150 7.23 -16.93 -7.04
C PRO A 150 6.43 -16.06 -8.02
N TRP A 151 7.12 -15.35 -8.90
CA TRP A 151 6.48 -14.51 -9.92
C TRP A 151 5.78 -15.37 -10.97
N ILE A 152 4.64 -14.89 -11.46
CA ILE A 152 3.93 -15.46 -12.62
C ILE A 152 3.91 -14.40 -13.71
N GLY A 153 4.31 -14.78 -14.93
CA GLY A 153 4.30 -13.89 -16.08
C GLY A 153 4.84 -14.59 -17.32
N PHE A 154 5.39 -13.84 -18.25
CA PHE A 154 6.04 -14.36 -19.44
C PHE A 154 7.31 -13.55 -19.74
N SER A 155 8.25 -14.14 -20.47
CA SER A 155 9.46 -13.44 -20.91
C SER A 155 9.16 -12.22 -21.79
N LEU A 156 9.76 -11.06 -21.45
CA LEU A 156 9.74 -9.83 -22.26
C LEU A 156 10.11 -10.08 -23.73
N LYS A 157 10.95 -11.09 -24.01
CA LYS A 157 11.32 -11.49 -25.37
C LYS A 157 10.09 -11.72 -26.25
N LYS A 158 9.00 -12.29 -25.73
CA LYS A 158 7.77 -12.56 -26.50
C LYS A 158 7.14 -11.26 -27.05
N ILE A 159 7.17 -10.18 -26.27
CA ILE A 159 6.72 -8.84 -26.71
C ILE A 159 7.69 -8.31 -27.77
N LEU A 160 8.99 -8.35 -27.50
CA LEU A 160 10.00 -7.83 -28.43
C LEU A 160 9.95 -8.55 -29.79
N ASP A 161 9.86 -9.87 -29.81
CA ASP A 161 9.74 -10.64 -31.05
C ASP A 161 8.52 -10.21 -31.89
N SER A 162 7.41 -9.84 -31.23
CA SER A 162 6.18 -9.44 -31.92
C SER A 162 6.22 -8.03 -32.55
N VAL A 163 7.10 -7.16 -32.07
CA VAL A 163 7.24 -5.78 -32.58
C VAL A 163 8.46 -5.58 -33.48
N GLU A 164 9.36 -6.58 -33.51
CA GLU A 164 10.57 -6.61 -34.33
C GLU A 164 11.44 -5.34 -34.21
N PRO A 165 12.23 -5.18 -33.11
CA PRO A 165 13.08 -4.02 -32.90
C PRO A 165 14.05 -3.82 -34.07
N LEU A 166 14.23 -2.56 -34.49
CA LEU A 166 15.18 -2.21 -35.54
C LEU A 166 16.62 -2.41 -35.05
N GLY A 167 17.56 -2.67 -35.96
CA GLY A 167 18.98 -2.86 -35.61
C GLY A 167 19.65 -1.64 -34.94
N ALA A 168 19.03 -0.46 -35.01
CA ALA A 168 19.47 0.74 -34.30
C ALA A 168 19.00 0.80 -32.84
N ALA A 169 18.01 -0.01 -32.44
CA ALA A 169 17.49 -0.06 -31.08
C ALA A 169 18.52 -0.72 -30.13
N LYS A 170 18.95 0.02 -29.10
CA LYS A 170 19.97 -0.45 -28.13
C LYS A 170 19.44 -0.66 -26.72
N TYR A 171 18.29 -0.06 -26.41
CA TYR A 171 17.73 -0.02 -25.06
C TYR A 171 16.20 -0.13 -25.14
N VAL A 172 15.60 -0.54 -24.02
CA VAL A 172 14.15 -0.54 -23.81
C VAL A 172 13.87 0.41 -22.66
N ALA A 173 12.97 1.38 -22.88
CA ALA A 173 12.46 2.25 -21.84
C ALA A 173 11.07 1.76 -21.42
N PHE A 174 10.78 1.84 -20.12
CA PHE A 174 9.48 1.51 -19.54
C PHE A 174 8.92 2.74 -18.86
N GLU A 175 7.64 3.00 -19.07
CA GLU A 175 6.90 4.07 -18.42
C GLU A 175 5.74 3.48 -17.63
N THR A 176 5.58 3.89 -16.38
CA THR A 176 4.43 3.52 -15.55
C THR A 176 3.28 4.49 -15.80
N LEU A 177 2.04 4.06 -15.56
CA LEU A 177 0.90 4.97 -15.56
C LEU A 177 1.14 6.13 -14.58
N TYR A 178 0.80 7.35 -14.98
CA TYR A 178 0.69 8.51 -14.12
C TYR A 178 -0.76 9.00 -14.07
N ASP A 179 -1.46 8.70 -12.98
CA ASP A 179 -2.82 9.19 -12.74
C ASP A 179 -2.94 9.76 -11.32
N SER A 180 -2.77 11.07 -11.19
CA SER A 180 -2.83 11.77 -9.89
C SER A 180 -4.19 11.67 -9.18
N LYS A 181 -5.25 11.21 -9.87
CA LYS A 181 -6.57 11.01 -9.23
C LYS A 181 -6.62 9.70 -8.45
N GLN A 182 -5.88 8.68 -8.88
CA GLN A 182 -5.81 7.37 -8.23
C GLN A 182 -4.53 7.21 -7.39
N MET A 183 -3.45 7.89 -7.80
CA MET A 183 -2.13 7.84 -7.19
C MET A 183 -1.89 9.08 -6.33
N GLN A 184 -2.46 9.07 -5.13
CA GLN A 184 -2.50 10.25 -4.25
C GLN A 184 -1.13 10.81 -3.81
N SER A 185 -0.06 10.02 -3.94
CA SER A 185 1.31 10.44 -3.62
C SER A 185 2.18 10.63 -4.87
N SER A 186 1.58 10.66 -6.08
CA SER A 186 2.32 10.76 -7.36
C SER A 186 3.19 12.01 -7.48
N PHE A 187 2.85 13.09 -6.78
CA PHE A 187 3.67 14.31 -6.71
C PHE A 187 5.05 14.10 -6.06
N SER A 188 5.21 13.02 -5.31
CA SER A 188 6.49 12.60 -4.69
C SER A 188 7.21 11.51 -5.49
N ALA A 189 6.67 11.13 -6.65
CA ALA A 189 7.15 10.03 -7.47
C ALA A 189 7.49 10.50 -8.89
N GLY A 190 8.11 9.61 -9.66
CA GLY A 190 8.43 9.83 -11.06
C GLY A 190 9.80 10.49 -11.29
N ILE A 191 10.38 10.12 -12.43
CA ILE A 191 11.53 10.79 -13.04
C ILE A 191 11.07 11.11 -14.46
N ALA A 192 11.30 12.33 -14.93
CA ALA A 192 11.01 12.67 -16.32
C ALA A 192 11.81 11.73 -17.23
N LEU A 193 11.14 11.08 -18.18
CA LEU A 193 11.86 10.39 -19.23
C LEU A 193 12.70 11.40 -20.02
N PRO A 194 13.94 11.04 -20.39
CA PRO A 194 14.80 11.89 -21.20
C PRO A 194 14.24 12.14 -22.60
#